data_AF-A0A6C0LTW5-F1
#
_entry.id   AF-A0A6C0LTW5-F1
#
_cell.length_a   1.000
_cell.length_b   1.000
_cell.length_c   1.000
_cell.angle_alpha   90.00
_cell.angle_beta   90.00
_cell.angle_gamma   90.00
#
_symmetry.space_group_name_H-M   'P 1'
#
loop_
_entity.id
_entity.type
_entity.pdbx_description
1 polymer ?
#
loop_
_entity_poly.entity_id
_entity_poly.type
_entity_poly.pdbx_seq_one_letter_code
_entity_poly.pdbx_strand_id
1 'polypeptide(L)'
;MDPPPRQTSKIPLPEDTIIRKSVFGRAVTGFSDENDPRYSELKCGSAITQIVNDSHVFHSHELNGRKEWNRPTKIACYHCCHQFKTAPIPIPKKYDSYSRQFIVHGNFCSLSCAKTYVLDREASSPHALTLFLKMASEVYGIKECIPTAPPKEALVLFGGNMSIETFRNNKVNVAVMQPPFINSYTVIEERTLMEQTSSYHMPIGSVKGIKRPRDKLQLIVEPTPEKSPYQIYLEQRNKPDDA
;
A
#
# COMPACT_ATOMS: atom_id res chain seq x y z
N MET A 1 30.18 45.51 4.26
CA MET A 1 30.88 44.37 4.88
C MET A 1 30.20 43.13 4.35
N ASP A 2 30.66 42.63 3.20
CA ASP A 2 30.11 41.42 2.60
C ASP A 2 30.53 40.18 3.42
N PRO A 3 29.66 39.17 3.56
CA PRO A 3 29.98 37.97 4.32
C PRO A 3 31.14 37.20 3.67
N PRO A 4 32.02 36.57 4.45
CA PRO A 4 33.19 35.89 3.91
C PRO A 4 32.77 34.72 3.01
N PRO A 5 33.54 34.44 1.94
CA PRO A 5 33.23 33.35 1.02
C PRO A 5 33.27 32.00 1.74
N ARG A 6 32.20 31.23 1.56
CA ARG A 6 32.07 29.86 2.06
C ARG A 6 33.15 28.99 1.39
N GLN A 7 34.14 28.54 2.15
CA GLN A 7 35.11 27.55 1.67
C GLN A 7 34.38 26.25 1.31
N THR A 8 34.23 25.97 0.01
CA THR A 8 33.85 24.64 -0.46
C THR A 8 35.12 23.82 -0.61
N SER A 9 35.37 22.88 0.29
CA SER A 9 36.42 21.88 0.12
C SER A 9 36.01 20.93 -1.01
N LYS A 10 36.32 21.29 -2.26
CA LYS A 10 36.22 20.36 -3.39
C LYS A 10 37.47 19.49 -3.37
N ILE A 11 37.38 18.33 -2.74
CA ILE A 11 38.36 17.26 -2.92
C ILE A 11 38.15 16.76 -4.37
N PRO A 12 39.19 16.77 -5.23
CA PRO A 12 39.06 16.28 -6.60
C PRO A 12 38.71 14.79 -6.59
N LEU A 13 37.67 14.39 -7.31
CA LEU A 13 37.34 12.97 -7.48
C LEU A 13 38.23 12.38 -8.60
N PRO A 14 38.72 11.13 -8.47
CA PRO A 14 39.47 10.44 -9.52
C PRO A 14 38.67 10.37 -10.84
N GLU A 15 39.37 10.42 -11.97
CA GLU A 15 38.78 10.53 -13.32
C GLU A 15 37.85 9.35 -13.68
N ASP A 16 37.99 8.20 -13.02
CA ASP A 16 37.21 6.99 -13.25
C ASP A 16 35.95 6.84 -12.36
N THR A 17 35.54 7.91 -11.64
CA THR A 17 34.42 7.83 -10.69
C THR A 17 33.07 7.78 -11.41
N ILE A 18 32.46 6.59 -11.51
CA ILE A 18 31.10 6.42 -12.04
C ILE A 18 30.07 6.91 -10.99
N ILE A 19 29.53 8.12 -11.21
CA ILE A 19 28.47 8.69 -10.37
C ILE A 19 27.12 8.02 -10.71
N ARG A 20 26.69 7.05 -9.91
CA ARG A 20 25.33 6.50 -9.98
C ARG A 20 24.38 7.33 -9.12
N LYS A 21 23.33 7.89 -9.72
CA LYS A 21 22.26 8.59 -8.98
C LYS A 21 21.42 7.56 -8.23
N SER A 22 21.57 7.51 -6.91
CA SER A 22 20.65 6.78 -6.03
C SER A 22 19.29 7.50 -5.98
N VAL A 23 18.21 6.71 -5.86
CA VAL A 23 16.85 7.23 -5.58
C VAL A 23 16.81 8.06 -4.27
N PHE A 24 17.79 7.86 -3.38
CA PHE A 24 17.95 8.57 -2.12
C PHE A 24 18.80 9.84 -2.22
N GLY A 25 19.17 10.29 -3.43
CA GLY A 25 20.04 11.46 -3.61
C GLY A 25 21.47 11.26 -3.09
N ARG A 26 21.88 10.03 -2.79
CA ARG A 26 23.26 9.72 -2.36
C ARG A 26 24.13 9.47 -3.57
N ALA A 27 25.28 10.15 -3.66
CA ALA A 27 26.34 9.77 -4.58
C ALA A 27 27.57 9.31 -3.80
N VAL A 28 28.30 8.39 -4.42
CA VAL A 28 29.61 7.95 -3.93
C VAL A 28 30.56 9.14 -4.07
N THR A 29 31.15 9.58 -2.96
CA THR A 29 32.18 10.61 -2.94
C THR A 29 33.44 9.98 -2.35
N GLY A 30 34.18 9.29 -3.22
CA GLY A 30 35.45 8.66 -2.90
C GLY A 30 35.33 7.35 -2.11
N PHE A 31 36.42 6.59 -2.16
CA PHE A 31 36.67 5.42 -1.33
C PHE A 31 37.69 5.84 -0.25
N SER A 32 37.48 5.46 1.01
CA SER A 32 38.56 5.53 2.00
C SER A 32 39.65 4.49 1.70
N ASP A 33 40.85 4.64 2.26
CA ASP A 33 42.01 3.73 2.08
C ASP A 33 41.70 2.25 2.38
N GLU A 34 40.59 1.95 3.04
CA GLU A 34 40.09 0.60 3.28
C GLU A 34 38.81 0.29 2.49
N ASN A 35 38.77 0.48 1.17
CA ASN A 35 37.69 0.02 0.26
C ASN A 35 36.23 0.38 0.67
N ASP A 36 36.01 1.21 1.68
CA ASP A 36 34.69 1.57 2.18
C ASP A 36 34.23 2.84 1.45
N PRO A 37 33.21 2.77 0.57
CA PRO A 37 32.73 3.93 -0.16
C PRO A 37 32.08 4.94 0.78
N ARG A 38 32.60 6.16 0.83
CA ARG A 38 31.93 7.27 1.51
C ARG A 38 30.80 7.80 0.64
N TYR A 39 29.59 7.80 1.17
CA TYR A 39 28.43 8.40 0.53
C TYR A 39 28.19 9.81 1.08
N SER A 40 28.08 10.78 0.19
CA SER A 40 27.51 12.09 0.56
C SER A 40 26.06 12.16 0.08
N GLU A 41 25.18 12.67 0.96
CA GLU A 41 23.82 13.00 0.57
C GLU A 41 23.86 14.27 -0.30
N LEU A 42 23.85 14.08 -1.62
CA LEU A 42 23.52 15.14 -2.55
C LEU A 42 22.03 15.42 -2.41
N LYS A 43 21.70 16.46 -1.64
CA LYS A 43 20.38 17.09 -1.64
C LYS A 43 20.11 17.82 -2.97
N CYS A 44 20.42 17.20 -4.10
CA CYS A 44 20.03 17.66 -5.42
C CYS A 44 18.67 17.06 -5.75
N GLY A 45 17.65 17.53 -5.03
CA GLY A 45 16.32 16.99 -5.13
C GLY A 45 15.24 17.93 -4.66
N SER A 46 15.45 19.25 -4.70
CA SER A 46 14.46 20.23 -4.24
C SER A 46 13.05 19.95 -4.78
N ALA A 47 12.94 19.53 -6.05
CA ALA A 47 11.68 19.14 -6.68
C ALA A 47 11.13 17.79 -6.17
N ILE A 48 11.97 16.78 -5.92
CA ILE A 48 11.53 15.49 -5.36
C ILE A 48 11.14 15.65 -3.90
N THR A 49 11.92 16.37 -3.08
CA THR A 49 11.56 16.65 -1.69
C THR A 49 10.33 17.55 -1.59
N GLN A 50 10.12 18.51 -2.51
CA GLN A 50 8.89 19.30 -2.58
C GLN A 50 7.70 18.44 -3.00
N ILE A 51 7.80 17.64 -4.07
CA ILE A 51 6.73 16.73 -4.50
C ILE A 51 6.39 15.73 -3.39
N VAL A 52 7.39 15.15 -2.72
CA VAL A 52 7.22 14.21 -1.61
C VAL A 52 6.56 14.93 -0.42
N ASN A 53 7.00 16.13 -0.05
CA ASN A 53 6.38 16.91 1.04
C ASN A 53 4.94 17.33 0.71
N ASP A 54 4.66 17.78 -0.51
CA ASP A 54 3.34 18.28 -0.93
C ASP A 54 2.35 17.14 -1.18
N SER A 55 2.79 16.03 -1.78
CA SER A 55 1.94 14.83 -1.97
C SER A 55 1.70 14.05 -0.68
N HIS A 56 2.53 14.24 0.35
CA HIS A 56 2.34 13.58 1.65
C HIS A 56 1.36 14.27 2.58
N VAL A 57 1.00 15.55 2.42
CA VAL A 57 0.11 16.23 3.38
C VAL A 57 -1.28 15.55 3.46
N PHE A 58 -1.80 15.05 2.33
CA PHE A 58 -3.15 14.48 2.26
C PHE A 58 -3.26 12.99 2.64
N HIS A 59 -2.16 12.23 2.57
CA HIS A 59 -2.19 10.77 2.77
C HIS A 59 -1.28 10.26 3.89
N SER A 60 -0.49 11.14 4.51
CA SER A 60 0.46 10.73 5.54
C SER A 60 -0.06 10.79 6.95
N HIS A 61 -1.37 10.93 7.21
CA HIS A 61 -2.01 10.66 8.52
C HIS A 61 -1.14 10.95 9.76
N GLU A 62 -0.54 12.15 9.84
CA GLU A 62 0.38 12.56 10.90
C GLU A 62 1.61 11.66 11.16
N LEU A 63 1.89 10.66 10.33
CA LEU A 63 3.05 9.76 10.45
C LEU A 63 4.31 10.38 9.86
N ASN A 64 4.19 11.18 8.80
CA ASN A 64 5.33 11.87 8.21
C ASN A 64 5.70 13.11 9.05
N GLY A 65 6.97 13.17 9.45
CA GLY A 65 7.50 14.28 10.26
C GLY A 65 7.41 14.08 11.77
N ARG A 66 6.82 12.98 12.26
CA ARG A 66 6.96 12.61 13.68
C ARG A 66 8.39 12.15 13.94
N LYS A 67 9.02 12.75 14.96
CA LYS A 67 10.34 12.33 15.48
C LYS A 67 10.30 10.90 16.05
N GLU A 68 9.11 10.44 16.45
CA GLU A 68 8.84 9.14 17.05
C GLU A 68 7.68 8.44 16.33
N TRP A 69 7.98 7.38 15.58
CA TRP A 69 7.01 6.60 14.80
C TRP A 69 6.18 5.62 15.65
N ASN A 70 6.68 5.28 16.84
CA ASN A 70 6.13 4.29 17.76
C ASN A 70 4.99 4.81 18.65
N ARG A 71 4.49 6.02 18.41
CA ARG A 71 3.37 6.60 19.18
C ARG A 71 2.03 6.12 18.64
N PRO A 72 1.02 5.94 19.51
CA PRO A 72 -0.30 5.56 19.08
C PRO A 72 -0.93 6.61 18.15
N THR A 73 -1.71 6.13 17.18
CA THR A 73 -2.40 6.96 16.21
C THR A 73 -3.91 6.85 16.39
N LYS A 74 -4.65 7.90 16.03
CA LYS A 74 -6.13 7.88 16.00
C LYS A 74 -6.68 7.35 14.67
N ILE A 75 -5.79 6.98 13.74
CA ILE A 75 -6.15 6.53 12.40
C ILE A 75 -6.52 5.05 12.42
N ALA A 76 -7.56 4.69 11.67
CA ALA A 76 -7.99 3.32 11.54
C ALA A 76 -6.95 2.44 10.84
N CYS A 77 -6.92 1.16 11.21
CA CYS A 77 -6.12 0.15 10.53
C CYS A 77 -6.60 -0.05 9.10
N TYR A 78 -5.69 -0.14 8.13
CA TYR A 78 -6.04 -0.33 6.72
C TYR A 78 -6.62 -1.70 6.40
N HIS A 79 -6.42 -2.69 7.29
CA HIS A 79 -6.99 -4.04 7.13
C HIS A 79 -8.33 -4.19 7.86
N CYS A 80 -8.36 -4.00 9.19
CA CYS A 80 -9.57 -4.23 9.98
C CYS A 80 -10.50 -3.01 10.07
N CYS A 81 -10.11 -1.84 9.52
CA CYS A 81 -10.90 -0.61 9.51
C CYS A 81 -11.31 -0.06 10.90
N HIS A 82 -10.66 -0.50 11.97
CA HIS A 82 -10.89 -0.01 13.33
C HIS A 82 -9.70 0.81 13.84
N GLN A 83 -10.00 1.80 14.67
CA GLN A 83 -8.97 2.52 15.43
C GLN A 83 -8.27 1.59 16.44
N PHE A 84 -7.06 1.95 16.84
CA PHE A 84 -6.24 1.17 17.76
C PHE A 84 -5.40 2.09 18.64
N LYS A 85 -4.99 1.58 19.81
CA LYS A 85 -4.20 2.32 20.80
C LYS A 85 -2.72 1.92 20.82
N THR A 86 -2.33 0.98 19.97
CA THR A 86 -0.95 0.49 19.84
C THR A 86 -0.14 1.36 18.88
N ALA A 87 1.17 1.17 18.88
CA ALA A 87 2.04 1.76 17.87
C ALA A 87 1.62 1.26 16.47
N PRO A 88 1.54 2.16 15.47
CA PRO A 88 1.22 1.79 14.11
C PRO A 88 2.34 0.96 13.52
N ILE A 89 1.98 -0.10 12.83
CA ILE A 89 2.91 -0.98 12.13
C ILE A 89 2.76 -0.68 10.65
N PRO A 90 3.79 -0.17 9.96
CA PRO A 90 3.73 0.06 8.53
C PRO A 90 4.24 -1.16 7.74
N ILE A 91 4.08 -1.17 6.43
CA ILE A 91 4.57 -2.20 5.51
C ILE A 91 5.73 -1.63 4.68
N PRO A 92 6.84 -2.36 4.47
CA PRO A 92 7.95 -1.87 3.68
C PRO A 92 7.63 -1.97 2.18
N LYS A 93 7.96 -0.91 1.45
CA LYS A 93 7.91 -0.86 -0.01
C LYS A 93 9.30 -1.09 -0.62
N LYS A 94 10.35 -0.58 0.03
CA LYS A 94 11.75 -0.74 -0.38
C LYS A 94 12.65 -0.80 0.84
N TYR A 95 13.79 -1.43 0.71
CA TYR A 95 14.84 -1.46 1.72
C TYR A 95 16.13 -0.91 1.14
N ASP A 96 16.74 0.02 1.86
CA ASP A 96 18.09 0.50 1.56
C ASP A 96 19.10 -0.25 2.43
N SER A 97 19.85 -1.15 1.82
CA SER A 97 20.88 -1.94 2.50
C SER A 97 22.02 -1.10 3.07
N TYR A 98 22.27 0.10 2.52
CA TYR A 98 23.37 0.95 2.98
C TYR A 98 23.03 1.69 4.26
N SER A 99 21.85 2.32 4.32
CA SER A 99 21.35 2.97 5.55
C SER A 99 20.73 2.00 6.54
N ARG A 100 20.45 0.77 6.13
CA ARG A 100 19.62 -0.20 6.88
C ARG A 100 18.25 0.39 7.25
N GLN A 101 17.68 1.19 6.34
CA GLN A 101 16.38 1.82 6.52
C GLN A 101 15.34 1.24 5.58
N PHE A 102 14.12 1.11 6.07
CA PHE A 102 12.96 0.70 5.29
C PHE A 102 12.19 1.94 4.84
N ILE A 103 11.89 2.05 3.55
CA ILE A 103 10.84 2.95 3.07
C ILE A 103 9.53 2.23 3.31
N VAL A 104 8.70 2.78 4.19
CA VAL A 104 7.47 2.15 4.64
C VAL A 104 6.23 2.96 4.29
N HIS A 105 5.07 2.31 4.28
CA HIS A 105 3.78 2.94 4.07
C HIS A 105 2.66 2.15 4.76
N GLY A 106 1.51 2.80 4.95
CA GLY A 106 0.33 2.18 5.56
C GLY A 106 0.29 2.27 7.09
N ASN A 107 -0.87 1.93 7.64
CA ASN A 107 -1.16 2.04 9.07
C ASN A 107 -1.90 0.77 9.53
N PHE A 108 -1.22 -0.12 10.27
CA PHE A 108 -1.78 -1.38 10.74
C PHE A 108 -1.70 -1.51 12.26
N CYS A 109 -2.73 -2.14 12.86
CA CYS A 109 -2.79 -2.36 14.31
C CYS A 109 -1.91 -3.52 14.81
N SER A 110 -1.58 -4.47 13.94
CA SER A 110 -0.77 -5.66 14.26
C SER A 110 -0.02 -6.19 13.04
N LEU A 111 1.05 -6.96 13.27
CA LEU A 111 1.82 -7.61 12.21
C LEU A 111 0.97 -8.60 11.41
N SER A 112 -0.02 -9.23 12.05
CA SER A 112 -0.96 -10.12 11.38
C SER A 112 -1.84 -9.38 10.38
N CYS A 113 -2.34 -8.18 10.74
CA CYS A 113 -3.10 -7.33 9.83
C CYS A 113 -2.23 -6.83 8.66
N ALA A 114 -0.99 -6.44 8.95
CA ALA A 114 -0.04 -6.04 7.92
C ALA A 114 0.28 -7.20 6.97
N LYS A 115 0.53 -8.41 7.51
CA LYS A 115 0.83 -9.62 6.71
C LYS A 115 -0.31 -9.99 5.78
N THR A 116 -1.55 -10.07 6.28
CA THR A 116 -2.72 -10.38 5.44
C THR A 116 -2.91 -9.32 4.36
N TYR A 117 -2.73 -8.03 4.70
CA TYR A 117 -2.82 -6.98 3.70
C TYR A 117 -1.77 -7.09 2.58
N VAL A 118 -0.52 -7.46 2.91
CA VAL A 118 0.50 -7.74 1.89
C VAL A 118 0.07 -8.91 1.00
N LEU A 119 -0.43 -9.99 1.60
CA LEU A 119 -0.87 -11.17 0.86
C LEU A 119 -2.06 -10.86 -0.06
N ASP A 120 -3.03 -10.06 0.40
CA ASP A 120 -4.22 -9.71 -0.37
C ASP A 120 -3.91 -8.78 -1.55
N ARG A 121 -3.05 -7.77 -1.35
CA ARG A 121 -2.75 -6.76 -2.39
C ARG A 121 -1.66 -7.19 -3.37
N GLU A 122 -0.66 -7.93 -2.88
CA GLU A 122 0.53 -8.27 -3.64
C GLU A 122 0.69 -9.79 -3.76
N ALA A 123 -0.43 -10.51 -3.86
CA ALA A 123 -0.46 -11.98 -4.01
C ALA A 123 0.50 -12.51 -5.09
N SER A 124 0.73 -11.74 -6.16
CA SER A 124 1.62 -12.11 -7.26
C SER A 124 3.10 -11.85 -7.00
N SER A 125 3.47 -11.09 -5.96
CA SER A 125 4.85 -10.66 -5.70
C SER A 125 5.35 -11.17 -4.35
N PRO A 126 6.14 -12.28 -4.32
CA PRO A 126 6.72 -12.79 -3.08
C PRO A 126 7.73 -11.82 -2.44
N HIS A 127 8.18 -10.80 -3.19
CA HIS A 127 9.15 -9.83 -2.74
C HIS A 127 8.65 -9.00 -1.56
N ALA A 128 7.41 -8.50 -1.60
CA ALA A 128 6.89 -7.66 -0.53
C ALA A 128 6.70 -8.42 0.78
N LEU A 129 6.27 -9.69 0.70
CA LEU A 129 6.19 -10.55 1.89
C LEU A 129 7.59 -10.77 2.49
N THR A 130 8.59 -11.04 1.66
CA THR A 130 9.97 -11.26 2.10
C THR A 130 10.53 -10.00 2.78
N LEU A 131 10.28 -8.84 2.19
CA LEU A 131 10.69 -7.55 2.73
C LEU A 131 10.01 -7.24 4.07
N PHE A 132 8.72 -7.55 4.17
CA PHE A 132 7.94 -7.41 5.41
C PHE A 132 8.48 -8.32 6.51
N LEU A 133 8.77 -9.59 6.22
CA LEU A 133 9.35 -10.53 7.19
C LEU A 133 10.75 -10.08 7.64
N LYS A 134 11.57 -9.57 6.71
CA LYS A 134 12.86 -8.98 7.04
C LYS A 134 12.72 -7.80 8.00
N MET A 135 11.81 -6.87 7.71
CA MET A 135 11.50 -5.72 8.59
C MET A 135 10.98 -6.18 9.95
N ALA A 136 10.12 -7.20 10.00
CA ALA A 136 9.59 -7.76 11.24
C ALA A 136 10.72 -8.33 12.13
N SER A 137 11.71 -8.96 11.51
CA SER A 137 12.88 -9.49 12.23
C SER A 137 13.85 -8.40 12.68
N GLU A 138 14.22 -7.47 11.79
CA GLU A 138 15.23 -6.43 12.08
C GLU A 138 14.72 -5.33 13.01
N VAL A 139 13.47 -4.89 12.85
CA VAL A 139 12.92 -3.74 13.59
C VAL A 139 12.21 -4.18 14.87
N TYR A 140 11.43 -5.27 14.81
CA TYR A 140 10.61 -5.72 15.94
C TYR A 140 11.20 -6.92 16.68
N GLY A 141 12.31 -7.51 16.19
CA GLY A 141 12.96 -8.65 16.81
C GLY A 141 12.17 -9.96 16.73
N ILE A 142 11.12 -10.02 15.90
CA ILE A 142 10.23 -11.18 15.82
C ILE A 142 10.80 -12.18 14.82
N LYS A 143 11.22 -13.33 15.33
CA LYS A 143 11.75 -14.45 14.55
C LYS A 143 10.74 -15.58 14.36
N GLU A 144 9.65 -15.54 15.12
CA GLU A 144 8.58 -16.54 15.06
C GLU A 144 7.69 -16.34 13.82
N CYS A 145 6.94 -17.39 13.47
CA CYS A 145 5.98 -17.31 12.39
C CYS A 145 4.84 -16.34 12.76
N ILE A 146 4.72 -15.25 12.00
CA ILE A 146 3.64 -14.28 12.17
C ILE A 146 2.35 -14.89 11.60
N PRO A 147 1.28 -15.07 12.39
CA PRO A 147 0.01 -15.58 11.88
C PRO A 147 -0.66 -14.54 10.97
N THR A 148 -1.41 -15.00 9.99
CA THR A 148 -2.27 -14.15 9.15
C THR A 148 -3.51 -13.74 9.94
N ALA A 149 -3.88 -12.46 9.86
CA ALA A 149 -5.20 -12.04 10.33
C ALA A 149 -6.29 -12.60 9.40
N PRO A 150 -7.50 -12.85 9.91
CA PRO A 150 -8.64 -13.22 9.07
C PRO A 150 -8.91 -12.16 7.98
N PRO A 151 -9.60 -12.54 6.90
CA PRO A 151 -10.04 -11.58 5.88
C PRO A 151 -11.00 -10.56 6.50
N LYS A 152 -10.99 -9.32 6.01
CA LYS A 152 -11.81 -8.23 6.57
C LYS A 152 -13.31 -8.56 6.49
N GLU A 153 -13.71 -9.33 5.49
CA GLU A 153 -15.07 -9.84 5.27
C GLU A 153 -15.59 -10.67 6.46
N ALA A 154 -14.70 -11.22 7.30
CA ALA A 154 -15.10 -11.96 8.50
C ALA A 154 -15.61 -11.06 9.63
N LEU A 155 -15.32 -9.75 9.60
CA LEU A 155 -15.79 -8.81 10.61
C LEU A 155 -17.29 -8.51 10.45
N VAL A 156 -17.99 -8.34 11.57
CA VAL A 156 -19.40 -7.88 11.61
C VAL A 156 -19.60 -6.60 10.81
N LEU A 157 -18.61 -5.69 10.78
CA LEU A 157 -18.65 -4.45 10.00
C LEU A 157 -18.89 -4.68 8.50
N PHE A 158 -18.41 -5.81 7.97
CA PHE A 158 -18.54 -6.17 6.55
C PHE A 158 -19.58 -7.27 6.32
N GLY A 159 -20.36 -7.64 7.35
CA GLY A 159 -21.39 -8.69 7.28
C GLY A 159 -20.92 -10.07 7.72
N GLY A 160 -19.72 -10.20 8.29
CA GLY A 160 -19.22 -11.43 8.89
C GLY A 160 -19.74 -11.69 10.31
N ASN A 161 -19.25 -12.75 10.94
CA ASN A 161 -19.70 -13.19 12.28
C ASN A 161 -18.72 -12.85 13.42
N MET A 162 -17.55 -12.26 13.12
CA MET A 162 -16.52 -11.98 14.13
C MET A 162 -16.59 -10.54 14.64
N SER A 163 -16.57 -10.37 15.97
CA SER A 163 -16.33 -9.07 16.60
C SER A 163 -14.86 -8.65 16.43
N ILE A 164 -14.56 -7.36 16.62
CA ILE A 164 -13.19 -6.84 16.50
C ILE A 164 -12.20 -7.47 17.50
N GLU A 165 -12.67 -7.78 18.70
CA GLU A 165 -11.85 -8.40 19.75
C GLU A 165 -11.50 -9.84 19.37
N THR A 166 -12.50 -10.61 18.94
CA THR A 166 -12.30 -11.97 18.43
C THR A 166 -11.37 -11.95 17.22
N PHE A 167 -11.54 -11.00 16.29
CA PHE A 167 -10.71 -10.86 15.10
C PHE A 167 -9.23 -10.64 15.43
N ARG A 168 -8.92 -9.77 16.39
CA ARG A 168 -7.53 -9.46 16.79
C ARG A 168 -6.88 -10.59 17.59
N ASN A 169 -7.67 -11.36 18.32
CA ASN A 169 -7.17 -12.50 19.11
C ASN A 169 -7.11 -13.80 18.31
N ASN A 170 -7.74 -13.86 17.13
CA ASN A 170 -7.80 -15.07 16.33
C ASN A 170 -6.41 -15.42 15.75
N LYS A 171 -5.99 -16.67 15.96
CA LYS A 171 -4.74 -17.24 15.41
C LYS A 171 -5.00 -18.29 14.33
N VAL A 172 -6.26 -18.52 13.97
CA VAL A 172 -6.64 -19.50 12.96
C VAL A 172 -6.45 -18.90 11.58
N ASN A 173 -5.85 -19.67 10.68
CA ASN A 173 -5.71 -19.30 9.28
C ASN A 173 -7.07 -19.43 8.58
N VAL A 174 -7.65 -18.29 8.18
CA VAL A 174 -8.95 -18.22 7.50
C VAL A 174 -8.71 -17.62 6.12
N ALA A 175 -9.25 -18.25 5.07
CA ALA A 175 -9.14 -17.77 3.69
C ALA A 175 -10.54 -17.61 3.08
N VAL A 176 -10.71 -16.58 2.26
CA VAL A 176 -11.93 -16.41 1.46
C VAL A 176 -11.83 -17.30 0.24
N MET A 177 -12.71 -18.29 0.15
CA MET A 177 -12.84 -19.12 -1.05
C MET A 177 -13.65 -18.34 -2.08
N GLN A 178 -13.10 -18.14 -3.29
CA GLN A 178 -13.83 -17.56 -4.40
C GLN A 178 -14.56 -18.65 -5.20
N PRO A 179 -15.75 -18.38 -5.75
CA PRO A 179 -16.41 -19.30 -6.68
C PRO A 179 -15.49 -19.58 -7.89
N PRO A 180 -15.57 -20.78 -8.51
CA PRO A 180 -16.70 -21.69 -8.51
C PRO A 180 -16.61 -22.75 -7.39
N PHE A 181 -17.63 -22.79 -6.53
CA PHE A 181 -17.78 -23.82 -5.50
C PHE A 181 -18.35 -25.14 -6.05
N ILE A 182 -18.67 -25.17 -7.34
CA ILE A 182 -19.14 -26.35 -8.06
C ILE A 182 -17.96 -26.82 -8.91
N ASN A 183 -17.49 -28.03 -8.66
CA ASN A 183 -16.62 -28.72 -9.61
C ASN A 183 -17.35 -28.80 -10.95
N SER A 184 -16.90 -28.08 -11.98
CA SER A 184 -17.43 -28.26 -13.32
C SER A 184 -16.93 -29.61 -13.83
N TYR A 185 -17.72 -30.66 -13.65
CA TYR A 185 -17.41 -31.97 -14.23
C TYR A 185 -17.26 -31.81 -15.75
N THR A 186 -16.19 -32.38 -16.33
CA THR A 186 -16.08 -32.50 -17.78
C THR A 186 -17.14 -33.47 -18.26
N VAL A 187 -18.21 -32.97 -18.90
CA VAL A 187 -19.24 -33.81 -19.50
C VAL A 187 -18.81 -34.13 -20.92
N ILE A 188 -18.53 -35.41 -21.20
CA ILE A 188 -18.38 -35.92 -22.55
C ILE A 188 -19.77 -36.40 -22.99
N GLU A 189 -20.42 -35.65 -23.87
CA GLU A 189 -21.71 -36.02 -24.47
C GLU A 189 -21.43 -36.72 -25.80
N GLU A 190 -21.75 -38.02 -25.89
CA GLU A 190 -21.83 -38.71 -27.18
C GLU A 190 -23.16 -38.33 -27.84
N ARG A 191 -23.10 -37.58 -28.95
CA ARG A 191 -24.29 -37.26 -29.74
C ARG A 191 -24.43 -38.28 -30.86
N THR A 192 -25.48 -39.10 -30.81
CA THR A 192 -25.99 -39.77 -32.00
C THR A 192 -26.46 -38.72 -33.01
N LEU A 193 -26.28 -38.99 -34.30
CA LEU A 193 -26.82 -38.16 -35.38
C LEU A 193 -28.34 -38.01 -35.13
N MET A 194 -28.77 -36.78 -34.80
CA MET A 194 -30.13 -36.50 -34.32
C MET A 194 -31.19 -36.94 -35.32
N GLU A 195 -32.10 -37.81 -34.88
CA GLU A 195 -33.51 -37.70 -35.27
C GLU A 195 -34.22 -36.81 -34.26
N GLN A 196 -34.96 -35.83 -34.78
CA GLN A 196 -35.58 -34.73 -34.07
C GLN A 196 -36.38 -35.22 -32.85
N THR A 197 -35.89 -34.99 -31.65
CA THR A 197 -36.73 -35.11 -30.44
C THR A 197 -36.46 -33.96 -29.47
N SER A 198 -37.58 -33.49 -28.94
CA SER A 198 -37.85 -32.21 -28.29
C SER A 198 -37.20 -32.05 -26.92
N SER A 199 -36.64 -30.85 -26.69
CA SER A 199 -36.56 -30.13 -25.41
C SER A 199 -36.37 -30.96 -24.13
N TYR A 200 -35.12 -31.35 -23.83
CA TYR A 200 -34.74 -31.73 -22.47
C TYR A 200 -34.66 -30.50 -21.57
N HIS A 201 -35.56 -30.42 -20.59
CA HIS A 201 -35.55 -29.37 -19.56
C HIS A 201 -34.61 -29.78 -18.42
N MET A 202 -33.34 -29.37 -18.51
CA MET A 202 -32.42 -29.45 -17.38
C MET A 202 -32.76 -28.35 -16.37
N PRO A 203 -33.06 -28.65 -15.09
CA PRO A 203 -33.20 -27.63 -14.07
C PRO A 203 -31.80 -27.13 -13.69
N ILE A 204 -31.20 -26.33 -14.56
CA ILE A 204 -30.04 -25.52 -14.22
C ILE A 204 -30.52 -24.59 -13.12
N GLY A 205 -29.96 -24.76 -11.91
CA GLY A 205 -30.11 -23.80 -10.83
C GLY A 205 -29.75 -22.43 -11.37
N SER A 206 -30.76 -21.60 -11.61
CA SER A 206 -30.56 -20.26 -12.12
C SER A 206 -29.99 -19.44 -10.97
N VAL A 207 -28.67 -19.25 -10.96
CA VAL A 207 -28.09 -18.10 -10.29
C VAL A 207 -28.61 -16.90 -11.05
N LYS A 208 -29.77 -16.39 -10.63
CA LYS A 208 -30.37 -15.21 -11.23
C LYS A 208 -29.41 -14.07 -10.96
N GLY A 209 -28.64 -13.69 -11.98
CA GLY A 209 -27.83 -12.48 -11.94
C GLY A 209 -28.69 -11.27 -11.59
N ILE A 210 -28.05 -10.19 -11.16
CA ILE A 210 -28.74 -8.94 -10.84
C ILE A 210 -29.43 -8.44 -12.12
N LYS A 211 -30.76 -8.37 -12.11
CA LYS A 211 -31.56 -7.74 -13.18
C LYS A 211 -31.83 -6.29 -12.80
N ARG A 212 -31.95 -5.41 -13.81
CA ARG A 212 -32.40 -4.03 -13.59
C ARG A 212 -33.74 -4.06 -12.84
N PRO A 213 -33.82 -3.45 -11.64
CA PRO A 213 -35.08 -3.35 -10.91
C PRO A 213 -36.12 -2.58 -11.71
N ARG A 214 -37.40 -2.93 -11.55
CA ARG A 214 -38.52 -2.19 -12.17
C ARG A 214 -38.68 -0.81 -11.55
N ASP A 215 -38.43 -0.72 -10.25
CA ASP A 215 -38.52 0.52 -9.49
C ASP A 215 -37.16 1.24 -9.46
N LYS A 216 -37.21 2.58 -9.40
CA LYS A 216 -36.00 3.41 -9.35
C LYS A 216 -35.31 3.23 -8.00
N LEU A 217 -34.08 2.71 -8.01
CA LEU A 217 -33.25 2.59 -6.82
C LEU A 217 -32.88 3.99 -6.29
N GLN A 218 -32.97 4.17 -4.97
CA GLN A 218 -32.40 5.33 -4.30
C GLN A 218 -30.88 5.13 -4.21
N LEU A 219 -30.15 5.82 -5.08
CA LEU A 219 -28.70 5.85 -5.07
C LEU A 219 -28.24 7.14 -4.39
N ILE A 220 -27.12 7.08 -3.66
CA ILE A 220 -26.43 8.29 -3.22
C ILE A 220 -25.93 8.98 -4.49
N VAL A 221 -26.54 10.12 -4.84
CA VAL A 221 -26.12 10.92 -5.98
C VAL A 221 -24.97 11.80 -5.50
N GLU A 222 -23.79 11.60 -6.06
CA GLU A 222 -22.66 12.49 -5.81
C GLU A 222 -23.03 13.90 -6.32
N PRO A 223 -22.85 14.96 -5.51
CA PRO A 223 -23.13 16.30 -5.96
C PRO A 223 -22.25 16.60 -7.18
N THR A 224 -22.87 17.06 -8.26
CA THR A 224 -22.13 17.45 -9.46
C THR A 224 -21.32 18.69 -9.10
N PRO A 225 -19.97 18.64 -9.10
CA PRO A 225 -19.17 19.78 -8.70
C PRO A 225 -19.42 20.93 -9.68
N GLU A 226 -19.80 22.10 -9.17
CA GLU A 226 -20.11 23.28 -10.00
C GLU A 226 -18.92 23.72 -10.86
N LYS A 227 -17.69 23.47 -10.37
CA LYS A 227 -16.44 23.80 -11.06
C LYS A 227 -15.47 22.64 -10.99
N SER A 228 -14.73 22.43 -12.08
CA SER A 228 -13.60 21.50 -12.05
C SER A 228 -12.46 22.08 -11.20
N PRO A 229 -11.61 21.24 -10.56
CA PRO A 229 -10.42 21.70 -9.86
C PRO A 229 -9.50 22.60 -10.71
N TYR A 230 -9.47 22.36 -12.03
CA TYR A 230 -8.72 23.17 -12.98
C TYR A 230 -9.32 24.57 -13.17
N GLN A 231 -10.65 24.68 -13.18
CA GLN A 231 -11.35 25.96 -13.28
C GLN A 231 -11.16 26.80 -12.02
N ILE A 232 -11.16 26.15 -10.84
CA ILE A 232 -10.79 26.78 -9.57
C ILE A 232 -9.34 27.29 -9.62
N TYR A 233 -8.41 26.51 -10.18
CA TYR A 233 -7.01 26.91 -10.35
C TYR A 233 -6.85 28.13 -11.28
N LEU A 234 -7.54 28.15 -12.43
CA LEU A 234 -7.52 29.30 -13.35
C LEU A 234 -8.09 30.57 -12.71
N GLU A 235 -9.18 30.45 -11.94
CA GLU A 235 -9.76 31.57 -11.20
C GLU A 235 -8.82 32.10 -10.12
N GLN A 236 -8.11 31.22 -9.41
CA GLN A 236 -7.09 31.62 -8.43
C GLN A 236 -5.90 32.33 -9.10
N ARG A 237 -5.49 31.88 -10.29
CA ARG A 237 -4.40 32.50 -11.06
C ARG A 237 -4.79 33.83 -11.69
N ASN A 238 -6.06 33.99 -12.05
CA ASN A 238 -6.58 35.21 -12.68
C ASN A 238 -7.05 36.25 -11.65
N LYS A 239 -6.98 35.97 -10.34
CA LYS A 239 -7.10 37.03 -9.35
C LYS A 239 -5.92 37.99 -9.55
N PRO A 240 -6.15 39.26 -9.89
CA PRO A 240 -5.07 40.24 -9.85
C PRO A 240 -4.52 40.25 -8.43
N ASP A 241 -3.20 40.34 -8.30
CA ASP A 241 -2.56 40.62 -7.01
C ASP A 241 -3.18 41.94 -6.51
N ASP A 242 -4.13 41.87 -5.57
CA ASP A 242 -4.63 43.05 -4.89
C ASP A 242 -3.42 43.76 -4.25
N ALA A 243 -3.30 45.04 -4.59
CA ALA A 243 -2.19 45.96 -4.33
C ALA A 243 -1.71 46.04 -2.87
#